data_AF-A0AAW0JFH1-F1
#
_entry.id   AF-A0AAW0JFH1-F1
#
_cell.length_a   1.000
_cell.length_b   1.000
_cell.length_c   1.000
_cell.angle_alpha   90.00
_cell.angle_beta   90.00
_cell.angle_gamma   90.00
#
_symmetry.space_group_name_H-M   'P 1'
#
loop_
_entity.id
_entity.type
_entity.pdbx_description
1 polymer ?
#
loop_
_entity_poly.entity_id
_entity_poly.type
_entity_poly.pdbx_seq_one_letter_code
_entity_poly.pdbx_strand_id
1 'polypeptide(L)'
;MNKWLCCALLVLLDIPEWTTQEPVPPKYLHYDGETGRQILCDKCPPGTYLKQHCTARRKTLCVPCPDHSYTDSWHTSDECVYCSPVCKELQSVKQECNRTHNRVCECEEGRYLELEFCVKHRSCAPGFGVVQADVTLCEEAFFRFAVPTKFTPNWLSILVDNLPGTKVNTESVERIKRRHSSQEQTFQLLKLWKHQNKDQDLVKKIIQDIDLCENSVKRHIGHANLSAEQLQVLMESLPGKKIGPEDIERTRKTCKPSEQLLKMLSLWRIKNGDQDTLKGLMYALKHLKTHHFPKTVTHSLRKTIRFLHSFTMYRLYQKLFLEMIGNQVQSVKISCL
;
A
#
# COMPACT_ATOMS: atom_id res chain seq x y z
N MET A 1 -50.20 2.95 2.49
CA MET A 1 -50.59 2.35 1.20
C MET A 1 -49.91 3.14 0.09
N ASN A 2 -48.74 2.68 -0.35
CA ASN A 2 -48.52 2.00 -1.62
C ASN A 2 -48.75 2.86 -2.87
N LYS A 3 -47.65 3.31 -3.48
CA LYS A 3 -47.47 3.22 -4.93
C LYS A 3 -46.06 2.68 -5.22
N TRP A 4 -46.06 1.38 -5.46
CA TRP A 4 -44.99 0.55 -5.97
C TRP A 4 -44.90 0.70 -7.50
N LEU A 5 -43.69 0.55 -8.03
CA LEU A 5 -43.30 0.13 -9.39
C LEU A 5 -43.74 0.97 -10.60
N CYS A 6 -42.77 1.45 -11.36
CA CYS A 6 -42.34 0.84 -12.63
C CYS A 6 -41.30 1.73 -13.29
N CYS A 7 -40.08 1.21 -13.49
CA CYS A 7 -39.18 1.55 -14.60
C CYS A 7 -38.01 0.57 -14.55
N ALA A 8 -38.30 -0.67 -14.94
CA ALA A 8 -37.31 -1.57 -15.49
C ALA A 8 -37.35 -1.42 -17.02
N LEU A 9 -36.16 -1.48 -17.63
CA LEU A 9 -35.87 -1.60 -19.07
C LEU A 9 -35.87 -0.29 -19.88
N LEU A 10 -34.67 0.29 -19.99
CA LEU A 10 -33.97 0.58 -21.26
C LEU A 10 -32.66 1.30 -20.92
N VAL A 11 -31.65 0.55 -20.47
CA VAL A 11 -30.25 1.01 -20.59
C VAL A 11 -29.66 0.16 -21.69
N LEU A 12 -29.76 0.71 -22.90
CA LEU A 12 -29.01 0.23 -24.05
C LEU A 12 -27.52 0.23 -23.70
N LEU A 13 -26.85 -0.78 -24.24
CA LEU A 13 -25.42 -1.00 -24.18
C LEU A 13 -24.66 0.18 -24.79
N ASP A 14 -24.44 1.24 -24.02
CA ASP A 14 -23.31 2.13 -24.24
C ASP A 14 -22.15 1.55 -23.44
N ILE A 15 -21.38 0.68 -24.10
CA ILE A 15 -20.01 0.39 -23.70
C ILE A 15 -19.32 1.76 -23.66
N PRO A 16 -18.89 2.29 -22.51
CA PRO A 16 -18.00 3.42 -22.55
C PRO A 16 -16.74 2.88 -23.18
N GLU A 17 -16.54 3.21 -24.46
CA GLU A 17 -15.24 3.21 -25.07
C GLU A 17 -14.32 3.91 -24.08
N TRP A 18 -13.48 3.13 -23.40
CA TRP A 18 -12.39 3.66 -22.59
C TRP A 18 -11.48 4.37 -23.58
N THR A 19 -11.82 5.62 -23.89
CA THR A 19 -10.86 6.56 -24.41
C THR A 19 -9.78 6.61 -23.35
N THR A 20 -8.62 6.06 -23.67
CA THR A 20 -7.40 6.18 -22.86
C THR A 20 -7.10 7.66 -22.78
N GLN A 21 -7.67 8.32 -21.78
CA GLN A 21 -7.40 9.71 -21.49
C GLN A 21 -5.92 9.76 -21.10
N GLU A 22 -5.08 10.27 -22.01
CA GLU A 22 -3.66 10.43 -21.71
C GLU A 22 -3.51 11.25 -20.43
N PRO A 23 -2.73 10.78 -19.45
CA PRO A 23 -2.59 11.50 -18.19
C PRO A 23 -1.98 12.87 -18.47
N VAL A 24 -2.70 13.93 -18.07
CA VAL A 24 -2.24 15.32 -18.23
C VAL A 24 -0.90 15.49 -17.49
N PRO A 25 0.19 15.88 -18.19
CA PRO A 25 1.51 15.96 -17.57
C PRO A 25 1.55 17.08 -16.51
N PRO A 26 2.03 16.80 -15.29
CA PRO A 26 2.32 17.84 -14.31
C PRO A 26 3.37 18.80 -14.84
N LYS A 27 3.31 20.07 -14.43
CA LYS A 27 4.23 21.11 -14.89
C LYS A 27 5.28 21.48 -13.84
N TYR A 28 6.39 22.07 -14.29
CA TYR A 28 7.42 22.66 -13.45
C TYR A 28 7.90 23.99 -14.04
N LEU A 29 8.41 24.87 -13.19
CA LEU A 29 8.99 26.16 -13.61
C LEU A 29 10.43 25.96 -14.07
N HIS A 30 10.78 26.53 -15.21
CA HIS A 30 12.12 26.49 -15.80
C HIS A 30 12.51 27.88 -16.33
N TYR A 31 13.79 28.22 -16.29
CA TYR A 31 14.31 29.45 -16.87
C TYR A 31 14.78 29.19 -18.30
N ASP A 32 14.08 29.76 -19.27
CA ASP A 32 14.41 29.59 -20.68
C ASP A 32 15.62 30.45 -21.06
N GLY A 33 16.73 29.78 -21.37
CA GLY A 33 17.96 30.43 -21.81
C GLY A 33 17.82 31.21 -23.13
N GLU A 34 16.83 30.91 -23.98
CA GLU A 34 16.61 31.62 -25.24
C GLU A 34 15.90 32.97 -25.04
N THR A 35 14.95 33.03 -24.12
CA THR A 35 14.09 34.22 -23.90
C THR A 35 14.41 34.98 -22.62
N GLY A 36 15.24 34.42 -21.74
CA GLY A 36 15.60 34.99 -20.45
C GLY A 36 14.44 35.08 -19.46
N ARG A 37 13.37 34.30 -19.66
CA ARG A 37 12.14 34.34 -18.85
C ARG A 37 11.84 33.00 -18.22
N GLN A 38 11.11 33.04 -17.11
CA GLN A 38 10.61 31.84 -16.45
C GLN A 38 9.35 31.35 -17.16
N ILE A 39 9.33 30.07 -17.55
CA ILE A 39 8.24 29.43 -18.28
C ILE A 39 7.80 28.13 -17.58
N LEU A 40 6.59 27.66 -17.91
CA LEU A 40 6.01 26.42 -17.40
C LEU A 40 6.23 25.27 -18.40
N CYS A 41 7.05 24.30 -18.01
CA CYS A 41 7.38 23.12 -18.79
C CYS A 41 6.65 21.88 -18.27
N ASP A 42 6.38 20.93 -19.16
CA ASP A 42 5.82 19.62 -18.78
C ASP A 42 6.92 18.74 -18.17
N LYS A 43 6.63 18.04 -17.07
CA LYS A 43 7.54 17.06 -16.47
C LYS A 43 7.68 15.81 -17.35
N CYS A 44 8.75 15.06 -17.14
CA CYS A 44 8.93 13.78 -17.80
C CYS A 44 8.14 12.67 -17.09
N PRO A 45 7.46 11.78 -17.85
CA PRO A 45 6.71 10.67 -17.28
C PRO A 45 7.65 9.58 -16.73
N PRO A 46 7.14 8.70 -15.84
CA PRO A 46 7.85 7.48 -15.45
C PRO A 46 8.33 6.69 -16.68
N GLY A 47 9.52 6.10 -16.62
CA GLY A 47 10.10 5.40 -17.77
C GLY A 47 11.04 6.23 -18.63
N THR A 48 11.18 7.53 -18.35
CA THR A 48 11.98 8.46 -19.15
C THR A 48 12.92 9.29 -18.27
N TYR A 49 13.84 10.04 -18.88
CA TYR A 49 14.61 11.11 -18.26
C TYR A 49 14.58 12.38 -19.10
N LEU A 50 14.82 13.52 -18.46
CA LEU A 50 14.82 14.82 -19.10
C LEU A 50 16.12 15.00 -19.88
N LYS A 51 16.03 14.99 -21.21
CA LYS A 51 17.20 15.24 -22.07
C LYS A 51 17.39 16.71 -22.38
N GLN A 52 16.29 17.44 -22.59
CA GLN A 52 16.30 18.89 -22.82
C GLN A 52 15.08 19.54 -22.20
N HIS A 53 15.29 20.68 -21.55
CA HIS A 53 14.20 21.48 -21.02
C HIS A 53 13.35 22.08 -22.15
N CYS A 54 12.12 22.47 -21.81
CA CYS A 54 11.29 23.20 -22.75
C CYS A 54 11.83 24.62 -22.95
N THR A 55 11.61 25.18 -24.14
CA THR A 55 11.80 26.61 -24.44
C THR A 55 10.45 27.22 -24.79
N ALA A 56 10.38 28.53 -25.01
CA ALA A 56 9.13 29.16 -25.47
C ALA A 56 8.54 28.53 -26.75
N ARG A 57 9.33 27.80 -27.54
CA ARG A 57 8.93 27.18 -28.82
C ARG A 57 8.94 25.66 -28.81
N ARG A 58 9.65 25.01 -27.88
CA ARG A 58 9.85 23.56 -27.85
C ARG A 58 9.34 22.98 -26.55
N LYS A 59 8.65 21.84 -26.61
CA LYS A 59 8.23 21.08 -25.42
C LYS A 59 9.44 20.40 -24.77
N THR A 60 9.29 20.01 -23.50
CA THR A 60 10.30 19.21 -22.80
C THR A 60 10.60 17.94 -23.57
N LEU A 61 11.88 17.63 -23.77
CA LEU A 61 12.32 16.40 -24.43
C LEU A 61 12.61 15.33 -23.36
N CYS A 62 11.79 14.28 -23.36
CA CYS A 62 11.96 13.13 -22.47
C CYS A 62 12.37 11.91 -23.29
N VAL A 63 13.41 11.21 -22.85
CA VAL A 63 13.96 10.03 -23.54
C VAL A 63 13.81 8.80 -22.65
N PRO A 64 13.49 7.61 -23.19
CA PRO A 64 13.35 6.40 -22.39
C PRO A 64 14.61 6.09 -21.58
N CYS A 65 14.42 5.56 -20.37
CA CYS A 65 15.53 5.11 -19.53
C CYS A 65 16.35 4.03 -20.24
N PRO A 66 17.70 4.09 -20.19
CA PRO A 66 18.55 3.04 -20.70
C PRO A 66 18.35 1.73 -19.91
N ASP A 67 18.88 0.64 -20.45
CA ASP A 67 18.78 -0.67 -19.81
C ASP A 67 19.37 -0.64 -18.39
N HIS A 68 18.74 -1.39 -17.48
CA HIS A 68 19.07 -1.41 -16.05
C HIS A 68 18.91 -0.06 -15.33
N SER A 69 18.02 0.81 -15.81
CA SER A 69 17.63 2.03 -15.09
C SER A 69 16.14 2.33 -15.20
N TYR A 70 15.61 3.13 -14.26
CA TYR A 70 14.19 3.40 -14.15
C TYR A 70 13.86 4.79 -13.60
N THR A 71 12.64 5.24 -13.83
CA THR A 71 11.98 6.35 -13.12
C THR A 71 10.52 5.99 -12.88
N ASP A 72 10.02 6.15 -11.66
CA ASP A 72 8.71 5.63 -11.23
C ASP A 72 7.63 6.70 -11.03
N SER A 73 7.99 7.96 -11.20
CA SER A 73 7.14 9.12 -10.95
C SER A 73 7.45 10.26 -11.92
N TRP A 74 6.52 11.22 -12.05
CA TRP A 74 6.71 12.40 -12.89
C TRP A 74 7.82 13.30 -12.31
N HIS A 75 8.87 13.52 -13.08
CA HIS A 75 10.11 14.10 -12.56
C HIS A 75 10.74 15.09 -13.55
N THR A 76 11.82 15.73 -13.10
CA THR A 76 12.61 16.72 -13.84
C THR A 76 14.10 16.38 -13.84
N SER A 77 14.44 15.13 -13.50
CA SER A 77 15.82 14.66 -13.47
C SER A 77 16.28 14.32 -14.88
N ASP A 78 17.51 14.71 -15.16
CA ASP A 78 18.27 14.44 -16.36
C ASP A 78 18.94 13.05 -16.37
N GLU A 79 18.78 12.28 -15.31
CA GLU A 79 19.29 10.91 -15.19
C GLU A 79 18.19 9.94 -14.72
N CYS A 80 18.28 8.68 -15.16
CA CYS A 80 17.47 7.60 -14.61
C CYS A 80 18.17 6.95 -13.41
N VAL A 81 17.37 6.38 -12.51
CA VAL A 81 17.90 5.69 -11.33
C VAL A 81 18.36 4.29 -11.72
N TYR A 82 19.59 3.91 -11.36
CA TYR A 82 20.09 2.57 -11.63
C TYR A 82 19.36 1.50 -10.82
N CYS A 83 19.04 0.37 -11.46
CA CYS A 83 18.35 -0.75 -10.83
C CYS A 83 19.21 -1.40 -9.73
N SER A 84 18.88 -1.15 -8.47
CA SER A 84 19.67 -1.59 -7.32
C SER A 84 18.78 -1.87 -6.11
N PRO A 85 19.05 -2.91 -5.30
CA PRO A 85 20.23 -3.78 -5.33
C PRO A 85 20.08 -4.99 -6.25
N VAL A 86 21.19 -5.71 -6.45
CA VAL A 86 21.15 -7.10 -6.94
C VAL A 86 20.65 -7.99 -5.80
N CYS A 87 19.79 -8.96 -6.11
CA CYS A 87 19.30 -9.89 -5.10
C CYS A 87 20.45 -10.79 -4.60
N LYS A 88 20.57 -10.89 -3.29
CA LYS A 88 21.63 -11.64 -2.60
C LYS A 88 21.26 -13.12 -2.47
N GLU A 89 22.14 -13.90 -1.84
CA GLU A 89 21.87 -15.30 -1.48
C GLU A 89 20.55 -15.42 -0.68
N LEU A 90 19.80 -16.48 -0.99
CA LEU A 90 18.49 -16.77 -0.36
C LEU A 90 17.43 -15.67 -0.59
N GLN A 91 17.62 -14.85 -1.63
CA GLN A 91 16.61 -13.94 -2.14
C GLN A 91 16.15 -14.38 -3.53
N SER A 92 14.88 -14.11 -3.82
CA SER A 92 14.29 -14.26 -5.14
C SER A 92 13.87 -12.88 -5.66
N VAL A 93 13.85 -12.73 -7.00
CA VAL A 93 13.34 -11.52 -7.63
C VAL A 93 11.82 -11.56 -7.55
N LYS A 94 11.24 -10.71 -6.70
CA LYS A 94 9.79 -10.54 -6.59
C LYS A 94 9.23 -9.74 -7.75
N GLN A 95 9.97 -8.73 -8.16
CA GLN A 95 9.67 -7.84 -9.27
C GLN A 95 10.96 -7.54 -10.01
N GLU A 96 10.96 -7.78 -11.33
CA GLU A 96 12.09 -7.45 -12.18
C GLU A 96 12.25 -5.93 -12.31
N CYS A 97 13.45 -5.47 -12.65
CA CYS A 97 13.62 -4.07 -13.01
C CYS A 97 13.10 -3.81 -14.41
N ASN A 98 12.43 -2.68 -14.62
CA ASN A 98 12.13 -2.18 -15.95
C ASN A 98 12.26 -0.65 -15.96
N ARG A 99 11.88 0.02 -17.05
CA ARG A 99 12.02 1.48 -17.15
C ARG A 99 11.16 2.25 -16.12
N THR A 100 10.05 1.69 -15.66
CA THR A 100 9.11 2.38 -14.76
C THR A 100 9.23 1.98 -13.29
N HIS A 101 9.99 0.94 -12.96
CA HIS A 101 10.14 0.49 -11.58
C HIS A 101 11.45 -0.27 -11.33
N ASN A 102 11.92 -0.18 -10.09
CA ASN A 102 13.10 -0.89 -9.64
C ASN A 102 12.88 -2.41 -9.54
N ARG A 103 14.00 -3.15 -9.47
CA ARG A 103 14.01 -4.53 -8.97
C ARG A 103 13.61 -4.55 -7.49
N VAL A 104 12.79 -5.52 -7.11
CA VAL A 104 12.46 -5.82 -5.71
C VAL A 104 12.89 -7.25 -5.40
N CYS A 105 13.73 -7.38 -4.36
CA CYS A 105 14.22 -8.67 -3.86
C CYS A 105 13.45 -9.07 -2.59
N GLU A 106 13.09 -10.35 -2.48
CA GLU A 106 12.38 -10.91 -1.34
C GLU A 106 13.11 -12.14 -0.82
N CYS A 107 13.28 -12.25 0.50
CA CYS A 107 13.86 -13.47 1.09
C CYS A 107 12.98 -14.67 0.79
N GLU A 108 13.61 -15.84 0.65
CA GLU A 108 12.91 -17.12 0.55
C GLU A 108 11.97 -17.36 1.74
N GLU A 109 10.99 -18.23 1.52
CA GLU A 109 9.97 -18.53 2.51
C GLU A 109 10.57 -19.01 3.85
N GLY A 110 10.01 -18.50 4.96
CA GLY A 110 10.50 -18.80 6.30
C GLY A 110 11.69 -17.96 6.75
N ARG A 111 12.11 -16.96 5.96
CA ARG A 111 13.20 -16.03 6.31
C ARG A 111 12.73 -14.57 6.25
N TYR A 112 13.46 -13.70 6.95
CA TYR A 112 13.33 -12.25 6.87
C TYR A 112 14.71 -11.61 6.67
N LEU A 113 14.72 -10.40 6.12
CA LEU A 113 15.95 -9.71 5.79
C LEU A 113 16.44 -8.87 6.97
N GLU A 114 17.49 -9.35 7.63
CA GLU A 114 18.14 -8.67 8.75
C GLU A 114 19.47 -8.10 8.28
N LEU A 115 19.58 -6.76 8.29
CA LEU A 115 20.68 -6.02 7.69
C LEU A 115 20.91 -6.45 6.22
N GLU A 116 21.93 -7.27 6.00
CA GLU A 116 22.38 -7.72 4.69
C GLU A 116 21.98 -9.17 4.36
N PHE A 117 21.44 -9.93 5.32
CA PHE A 117 21.27 -11.39 5.22
C PHE A 117 19.82 -11.84 5.44
N CYS A 118 19.40 -12.89 4.73
CA CYS A 118 18.11 -13.54 4.96
C CYS A 118 18.22 -14.56 6.10
N VAL A 119 17.80 -14.14 7.30
CA VAL A 119 17.82 -14.95 8.51
C VAL A 119 16.50 -15.71 8.69
N LYS A 120 16.55 -16.90 9.29
CA LYS A 120 15.33 -17.70 9.53
C LYS A 120 14.45 -17.00 10.57
N HIS A 121 13.14 -17.07 10.37
CA HIS A 121 12.19 -16.71 11.42
C HIS A 121 12.44 -17.53 12.69
N ARG A 122 12.32 -16.87 13.84
CA ARG A 122 12.44 -17.55 15.13
C ARG A 122 11.28 -18.52 15.32
N SER A 123 11.60 -19.78 15.63
CA SER A 123 10.60 -20.74 16.07
C SER A 123 10.14 -20.40 17.48
N CYS A 124 8.82 -20.38 17.71
CA CYS A 124 8.27 -20.26 19.06
C CYS A 124 8.59 -21.53 19.86
N ALA A 125 8.92 -21.36 21.14
CA ALA A 125 9.06 -22.48 22.06
C ALA A 125 7.70 -23.19 22.26
N PRO A 126 7.68 -24.48 22.64
CA PRO A 126 6.45 -25.18 22.97
C PRO A 126 5.61 -24.38 24.00
N GLY A 127 4.32 -24.17 23.71
CA GLY A 127 3.41 -23.35 24.53
C GLY A 127 3.34 -21.87 24.13
N PHE A 128 4.17 -21.39 23.20
CA PHE A 128 4.16 -20.02 22.69
C PHE A 128 3.76 -19.98 21.21
N GLY A 129 3.11 -18.91 20.76
CA GLY A 129 2.68 -18.71 19.38
C GLY A 129 3.18 -17.39 18.80
N VAL A 130 3.24 -17.30 17.47
CA VAL A 130 3.62 -16.08 16.76
C VAL A 130 2.51 -15.04 16.92
N VAL A 131 2.76 -14.00 17.71
CA VAL A 131 1.76 -12.96 18.03
C VAL A 131 1.64 -11.92 16.91
N GLN A 132 2.69 -11.76 16.09
CA GLN A 132 2.77 -10.69 15.09
C GLN A 132 2.71 -11.26 13.66
N ALA A 133 1.55 -11.09 13.02
CA ALA A 133 1.55 -10.74 11.61
C ALA A 133 2.22 -9.36 11.49
N ASP A 134 3.15 -9.20 10.55
CA ASP A 134 4.04 -8.03 10.46
C ASP A 134 3.34 -6.66 10.58
N VAL A 135 2.05 -6.58 10.22
CA VAL A 135 1.17 -5.41 10.37
C VAL A 135 -0.26 -5.92 10.64
N THR A 136 -1.08 -5.23 11.43
CA THR A 136 -2.51 -5.63 11.60
C THR A 136 -3.40 -5.04 10.49
N LEU A 137 -4.70 -5.34 10.44
CA LEU A 137 -5.58 -4.78 9.39
C LEU A 137 -5.83 -3.28 9.60
N CYS A 138 -6.04 -2.88 10.85
CA CYS A 138 -6.20 -1.49 11.27
C CYS A 138 -4.89 -0.72 11.15
N GLU A 139 -3.74 -1.30 11.52
CA GLU A 139 -2.45 -0.64 11.31
C GLU A 139 -2.18 -0.40 9.82
N GLU A 140 -2.54 -1.36 8.97
CA GLU A 140 -2.43 -1.21 7.53
C GLU A 140 -3.31 -0.08 7.00
N ALA A 141 -4.60 -0.13 7.34
CA ALA A 141 -5.54 0.92 6.97
C ALA A 141 -5.03 2.28 7.45
N PHE A 142 -4.60 2.36 8.71
CA PHE A 142 -4.08 3.56 9.34
C PHE A 142 -2.93 4.20 8.57
N PHE A 143 -1.91 3.44 8.21
CA PHE A 143 -0.77 3.99 7.48
C PHE A 143 -1.08 4.23 6.00
N ARG A 144 -1.84 3.36 5.33
CA ARG A 144 -2.18 3.53 3.90
C ARG A 144 -3.16 4.68 3.66
N PHE A 145 -4.05 4.98 4.60
CA PHE A 145 -4.90 6.18 4.55
C PHE A 145 -4.13 7.48 4.82
N ALA A 146 -3.03 7.43 5.57
CA ALA A 146 -2.18 8.59 5.82
C ALA A 146 -1.30 8.96 4.62
N VAL A 147 -1.15 8.08 3.62
CA VAL A 147 -0.36 8.36 2.41
C VAL A 147 -1.15 9.26 1.46
N PRO A 148 -0.64 10.45 1.10
CA PRO A 148 -1.30 11.31 0.11
C PRO A 148 -1.45 10.60 -1.24
N THR A 149 -2.60 10.75 -1.90
CA THR A 149 -2.84 10.21 -3.25
C THR A 149 -2.10 11.00 -4.35
N LYS A 150 -1.56 12.17 -4.02
CA LYS A 150 -0.71 13.00 -4.88
C LYS A 150 0.62 13.26 -4.19
N PHE A 151 1.68 12.63 -4.69
CA PHE A 151 3.02 12.81 -4.14
C PHE A 151 3.62 14.15 -4.60
N THR A 152 4.06 14.96 -3.64
CA THR A 152 5.04 16.01 -3.92
C THR A 152 6.40 15.35 -4.19
N PRO A 153 7.24 15.91 -5.07
CA PRO A 153 8.65 15.52 -5.14
C PRO A 153 9.26 15.57 -3.73
N ASN A 154 10.07 14.56 -3.38
CA ASN A 154 10.72 14.43 -2.07
C ASN A 154 9.80 14.20 -0.86
N TRP A 155 8.55 13.74 -1.05
CA TRP A 155 7.62 13.41 0.05
C TRP A 155 8.25 12.59 1.17
N LEU A 156 9.01 11.53 0.86
CA LEU A 156 9.62 10.67 1.86
C LEU A 156 10.62 11.43 2.76
N SER A 157 11.40 12.36 2.19
CA SER A 157 12.34 13.19 2.95
C SER A 157 11.60 14.14 3.88
N ILE A 158 10.58 14.82 3.35
CA ILE A 158 9.73 15.73 4.13
C ILE A 158 9.12 14.98 5.30
N LEU A 159 8.61 13.77 5.07
CA LEU A 159 8.03 12.96 6.13
C LEU A 159 9.07 12.59 7.20
N VAL A 160 10.24 12.10 6.82
CA VAL A 160 11.32 11.78 7.78
C VAL A 160 11.69 12.98 8.66
N ASP A 161 11.76 14.18 8.08
CA ASP A 161 12.16 15.39 8.79
C ASP A 161 11.11 15.90 9.78
N ASN A 162 9.83 15.63 9.51
CA ASN A 162 8.71 16.11 10.33
C ASN A 162 8.18 15.06 11.31
N LEU A 163 8.52 13.78 11.18
CA LEU A 163 8.07 12.75 12.12
C LEU A 163 8.56 13.04 13.55
N PRO A 164 7.68 13.01 14.57
CA PRO A 164 8.06 13.36 15.93
C PRO A 164 8.87 12.25 16.61
N GLY A 165 9.60 12.62 17.66
CA GLY A 165 10.44 11.70 18.43
C GLY A 165 11.80 11.44 17.79
N THR A 166 12.31 10.23 17.95
CA THR A 166 13.61 9.82 17.41
C THR A 166 13.50 9.68 15.89
N LYS A 167 14.37 10.40 15.16
CA LYS A 167 14.44 10.33 13.71
C LYS A 167 14.86 8.95 13.23
N VAL A 168 14.27 8.52 12.12
CA VAL A 168 14.69 7.31 11.40
C VAL A 168 16.04 7.61 10.74
N ASN A 169 17.02 6.74 10.91
CA ASN A 169 18.35 6.96 10.34
C ASN A 169 18.36 6.85 8.80
N THR A 170 19.29 7.58 8.17
CA THR A 170 19.42 7.66 6.71
C THR A 170 19.64 6.31 6.06
N GLU A 171 20.43 5.42 6.70
CA GLU A 171 20.68 4.07 6.18
C GLU A 171 19.39 3.25 6.04
N SER A 172 18.49 3.34 7.03
CA SER A 172 17.21 2.65 6.99
C SER A 172 16.26 3.24 5.95
N VAL A 173 16.28 4.55 5.76
CA VAL A 173 15.52 5.23 4.70
C VAL A 173 15.98 4.77 3.32
N GLU A 174 17.30 4.74 3.09
CA GLU A 174 17.87 4.25 1.83
C GLU A 174 17.61 2.76 1.60
N ARG A 175 17.59 1.96 2.67
CA ARG A 175 17.20 0.55 2.63
C ARG A 175 15.73 0.39 2.22
N ILE A 176 14.84 1.25 2.72
CA ILE A 176 13.43 1.26 2.34
C ILE A 176 13.26 1.62 0.86
N LYS A 177 13.90 2.70 0.39
CA LYS A 177 13.87 3.12 -1.02
C LYS A 177 14.33 2.03 -1.97
N ARG A 178 15.37 1.29 -1.57
CA ARG A 178 15.96 0.19 -2.33
C ARG A 178 15.10 -1.08 -2.39
N ARG A 179 14.25 -1.33 -1.40
CA ARG A 179 13.53 -2.61 -1.25
C ARG A 179 12.05 -2.53 -1.58
N HIS A 180 11.48 -1.33 -1.65
CA HIS A 180 10.05 -1.14 -1.78
C HIS A 180 9.74 -0.17 -2.93
N SER A 181 8.63 -0.43 -3.62
CA SER A 181 8.07 0.50 -4.60
C SER A 181 7.78 1.86 -3.95
N SER A 182 7.78 2.94 -4.72
CA SER A 182 7.51 4.28 -4.18
C SER A 182 6.16 4.39 -3.45
N GLN A 183 5.15 3.63 -3.89
CA GLN A 183 3.85 3.57 -3.22
C GLN A 183 3.94 2.95 -1.82
N GLU A 184 4.86 2.01 -1.61
CA GLU A 184 5.01 1.25 -0.37
C GLU A 184 6.05 1.85 0.58
N GLN A 185 7.00 2.65 0.08
CA GLN A 185 8.05 3.28 0.88
C GLN A 185 7.51 4.09 2.08
N THR A 186 6.43 4.86 1.87
CA THR A 186 5.82 5.67 2.94
C THR A 186 5.27 4.78 4.06
N PHE A 187 4.59 3.70 3.68
CA PHE A 187 4.02 2.75 4.62
C PHE A 187 5.11 2.07 5.45
N GLN A 188 6.19 1.61 4.80
CA GLN A 188 7.31 0.95 5.47
C GLN A 188 8.06 1.90 6.41
N LEU A 189 8.19 3.17 6.01
CA LEU A 189 8.78 4.20 6.87
C LEU A 189 7.95 4.44 8.13
N LEU A 190 6.62 4.60 8.00
CA LEU A 190 5.73 4.81 9.15
C LEU A 190 5.73 3.61 10.09
N LYS A 191 5.77 2.39 9.55
CA LYS A 191 5.92 1.15 10.33
C LYS A 191 7.22 1.17 11.14
N LEU A 192 8.35 1.48 10.50
CA LEU A 192 9.66 1.55 11.14
C LEU A 192 9.70 2.63 12.22
N TRP A 193 9.22 3.83 11.90
CA TRP A 193 9.13 4.96 12.84
C TRP A 193 8.31 4.61 14.09
N LYS A 194 7.12 4.00 13.92
CA LYS A 194 6.27 3.58 15.03
C LYS A 194 7.00 2.58 15.92
N HIS A 195 7.71 1.61 15.33
CA HIS A 195 8.45 0.62 16.10
C HIS A 195 9.60 1.25 16.91
N GLN A 196 10.38 2.13 16.28
CA GLN A 196 11.51 2.81 16.91
C GLN A 196 11.07 3.75 18.05
N ASN A 197 9.87 4.34 17.94
CA ASN A 197 9.34 5.30 18.89
C ASN A 197 8.23 4.73 19.79
N LYS A 198 8.07 3.40 19.87
CA LYS A 198 6.97 2.73 20.60
C LYS A 198 6.81 3.14 22.06
N ASP A 199 7.91 3.57 22.69
CA ASP A 199 7.94 3.95 24.11
C ASP A 199 7.58 5.44 24.36
N GLN A 200 7.45 6.24 23.30
CA GLN A 200 7.00 7.63 23.36
C GLN A 200 5.50 7.72 23.61
N ASP A 201 5.05 8.70 24.42
CA ASP A 201 3.64 8.80 24.84
C ASP A 201 2.67 9.04 23.68
N LEU A 202 3.05 9.83 22.69
CA LEU A 202 2.27 10.01 21.47
C LEU A 202 2.05 8.68 20.74
N VAL A 203 3.12 7.90 20.58
CA VAL A 203 3.09 6.63 19.85
C VAL A 203 2.33 5.56 20.64
N LYS A 204 2.44 5.55 21.97
CA LYS A 204 1.61 4.70 22.84
C LYS A 204 0.12 4.95 22.62
N LYS A 205 -0.31 6.22 22.53
CA LYS A 205 -1.72 6.56 22.22
C LYS A 205 -2.14 6.06 20.85
N ILE A 206 -1.30 6.24 19.83
CA ILE A 206 -1.55 5.71 18.48
C ILE A 206 -1.70 4.17 18.51
N ILE A 207 -0.81 3.46 19.21
CA ILE A 207 -0.87 2.00 19.35
C ILE A 207 -2.17 1.58 20.05
N GLN A 208 -2.54 2.24 21.16
CA GLN A 208 -3.79 1.98 21.87
C GLN A 208 -5.02 2.15 20.97
N ASP A 209 -5.04 3.22 20.17
CA ASP A 209 -6.17 3.46 19.27
C ASP A 209 -6.24 2.41 18.13
N ILE A 210 -5.09 1.96 17.62
CA ILE A 210 -5.01 0.84 16.65
C ILE A 210 -5.56 -0.44 17.29
N ASP A 211 -5.19 -0.74 18.54
CA ASP A 211 -5.67 -1.92 19.26
C ASP A 211 -7.19 -1.88 19.48
N LEU A 212 -7.76 -0.71 19.78
CA LEU A 212 -9.21 -0.51 19.86
C LEU A 212 -9.92 -0.78 18.52
N CYS A 213 -9.30 -0.35 17.41
CA CYS A 213 -9.77 -0.69 16.07
C CYS A 213 -9.71 -2.20 15.83
N GLU A 214 -8.60 -2.87 16.16
CA GLU A 214 -8.43 -4.31 15.97
C GLU A 214 -9.48 -5.11 16.75
N ASN A 215 -9.77 -4.69 17.98
CA ASN A 215 -10.83 -5.31 18.78
C ASN A 215 -12.20 -5.16 18.12
N SER A 216 -12.47 -4.03 17.46
CA SER A 216 -13.71 -3.81 16.70
C SER A 216 -13.78 -4.68 15.44
N VAL A 217 -12.66 -4.83 14.71
CA VAL A 217 -12.55 -5.73 13.56
C VAL A 217 -12.78 -7.19 14.00
N LYS A 218 -12.11 -7.63 15.09
CA LYS A 218 -12.31 -8.97 15.65
C LYS A 218 -13.77 -9.23 16.04
N ARG A 219 -14.49 -8.24 16.58
CA ARG A 219 -15.94 -8.37 16.85
C ARG A 219 -16.77 -8.51 15.57
N HIS A 220 -16.37 -7.87 14.47
CA HIS A 220 -17.09 -7.98 13.20
C HIS A 220 -16.87 -9.33 12.51
N ILE A 221 -15.64 -9.82 12.44
CA ILE A 221 -15.28 -10.99 11.61
C ILE A 221 -14.77 -12.21 12.38
N GLY A 222 -14.49 -12.08 13.69
CA GLY A 222 -14.01 -13.18 14.53
C GLY A 222 -15.09 -14.22 14.89
N HIS A 223 -16.36 -13.95 14.58
CA HIS A 223 -17.43 -14.95 14.70
C HIS A 223 -17.65 -15.73 13.40
N ALA A 224 -16.89 -15.46 12.34
CA ALA A 224 -16.97 -16.20 11.09
C ALA A 224 -16.36 -17.60 11.25
N ASN A 225 -17.19 -18.59 11.56
CA ASN A 225 -16.79 -19.99 11.58
C ASN A 225 -16.88 -20.57 10.15
N LEU A 226 -15.75 -20.54 9.44
CA LEU A 226 -15.65 -20.99 8.05
C LEU A 226 -15.08 -22.41 7.97
N SER A 227 -15.61 -23.23 7.07
CA SER A 227 -14.98 -24.53 6.72
C SER A 227 -13.68 -24.33 5.92
N ALA A 228 -12.87 -25.38 5.75
CA ALA A 228 -11.67 -25.29 4.90
C ALA A 228 -12.02 -24.88 3.46
N GLU A 229 -13.08 -25.48 2.91
CA GLU A 229 -13.55 -25.21 1.55
C GLU A 229 -14.01 -23.76 1.43
N GLN A 230 -14.70 -23.22 2.44
CA GLN A 230 -15.12 -21.83 2.44
C GLN A 230 -13.95 -20.87 2.60
N LEU A 231 -12.96 -21.18 3.44
CA LEU A 231 -11.72 -20.39 3.53
C LEU A 231 -10.97 -20.40 2.20
N GLN A 232 -10.90 -21.56 1.54
CA GLN A 232 -10.27 -21.70 0.23
C GLN A 232 -10.99 -20.85 -0.82
N VAL A 233 -12.31 -20.97 -0.96
CA VAL A 233 -13.10 -20.15 -1.90
C VAL A 233 -12.90 -18.65 -1.65
N LEU A 234 -12.85 -18.23 -0.38
CA LEU A 234 -12.59 -16.84 -0.02
C LEU A 234 -11.19 -16.38 -0.44
N MET A 235 -10.17 -17.20 -0.18
CA MET A 235 -8.79 -16.87 -0.56
C MET A 235 -8.58 -16.90 -2.08
N GLU A 236 -9.25 -17.81 -2.79
CA GLU A 236 -9.24 -17.87 -4.26
C GLU A 236 -9.92 -16.66 -4.89
N SER A 237 -10.91 -16.07 -4.22
CA SER A 237 -11.62 -14.87 -4.69
C SER A 237 -10.81 -13.57 -4.54
N LEU A 238 -9.74 -13.56 -3.73
CA LEU A 238 -8.85 -12.40 -3.61
C LEU A 238 -7.97 -12.23 -4.87
N PRO A 239 -7.59 -11.01 -5.26
CA PRO A 239 -6.74 -10.80 -6.43
C PRO A 239 -5.28 -11.23 -6.16
N GLY A 240 -4.49 -11.35 -7.22
CA GLY A 240 -3.05 -11.62 -7.14
C GLY A 240 -2.68 -13.09 -6.84
N LYS A 241 -1.51 -13.28 -6.20
CA LYS A 241 -0.95 -14.58 -5.82
C LYS A 241 -1.83 -15.24 -4.76
N LYS A 242 -2.20 -16.50 -4.99
CA LYS A 242 -3.13 -17.25 -4.12
C LYS A 242 -2.41 -17.83 -2.90
N ILE A 243 -3.16 -17.97 -1.81
CA ILE A 243 -2.71 -18.77 -0.67
C ILE A 243 -2.89 -20.24 -1.03
N GLY A 244 -1.86 -21.06 -0.79
CA GLY A 244 -1.91 -22.49 -1.09
C GLY A 244 -2.76 -23.26 -0.06
N PRO A 245 -3.27 -24.45 -0.41
CA PRO A 245 -4.07 -25.26 0.50
C PRO A 245 -3.29 -25.67 1.77
N GLU A 246 -1.97 -25.84 1.68
CA GLU A 246 -1.11 -26.16 2.83
C GLU A 246 -1.11 -25.07 3.91
N ASP A 247 -1.09 -23.79 3.48
CA ASP A 247 -1.13 -22.63 4.38
C ASP A 247 -2.48 -22.54 5.10
N ILE A 248 -3.57 -22.86 4.38
CA ILE A 248 -4.93 -22.90 4.92
C ILE A 248 -5.03 -23.98 5.99
N GLU A 249 -4.58 -25.19 5.68
CA GLU A 249 -4.63 -26.32 6.60
C GLU A 249 -3.76 -26.09 7.83
N ARG A 250 -2.54 -25.56 7.64
CA ARG A 250 -1.66 -25.16 8.75
C ARG A 250 -2.34 -24.17 9.66
N THR A 251 -2.95 -23.12 9.11
CA THR A 251 -3.64 -22.09 9.90
C THR A 251 -4.84 -22.64 10.65
N ARG A 252 -5.61 -23.56 10.06
CA ARG A 252 -6.72 -24.22 10.77
C ARG A 252 -6.23 -25.02 11.96
N LYS A 253 -5.08 -25.70 11.85
CA LYS A 253 -4.48 -26.47 12.94
C LYS A 253 -3.89 -25.59 14.04
N THR A 254 -3.27 -24.46 13.68
CA THR A 254 -2.49 -23.64 14.63
C THR A 254 -3.26 -22.47 15.23
N CYS A 255 -4.35 -22.01 14.61
CA CYS A 255 -5.08 -20.80 15.02
C CYS A 255 -6.50 -21.12 15.47
N LYS A 256 -6.98 -20.37 16.47
CA LYS A 256 -8.38 -20.42 16.93
C LYS A 256 -9.31 -20.02 15.77
N PRO A 257 -10.54 -20.58 15.69
CA PRO A 257 -11.49 -20.23 14.62
C PRO A 257 -11.70 -18.73 14.43
N SER A 258 -11.74 -17.97 15.54
CA SER A 258 -11.91 -16.52 15.53
C SER A 258 -10.75 -15.72 14.94
N GLU A 259 -9.59 -16.35 14.73
CA GLU A 259 -8.37 -15.72 14.23
C GLU A 259 -7.99 -16.19 12.83
N GLN A 260 -8.55 -17.30 12.36
CA GLN A 260 -8.18 -17.94 11.09
C GLN A 260 -8.33 -17.00 9.89
N LEU A 261 -9.45 -16.29 9.78
CA LEU A 261 -9.68 -15.34 8.68
C LEU A 261 -8.68 -14.17 8.68
N LEU A 262 -8.40 -13.59 9.85
CA LEU A 262 -7.42 -12.51 9.98
C LEU A 262 -6.01 -13.00 9.64
N LYS A 263 -5.65 -14.22 10.07
CA LYS A 263 -4.38 -14.86 9.72
C LYS A 263 -4.27 -15.10 8.22
N MET A 264 -5.34 -15.57 7.59
CA MET A 264 -5.42 -15.74 6.13
C MET A 264 -5.20 -14.42 5.39
N LEU A 265 -5.91 -13.35 5.76
CA LEU A 265 -5.72 -12.04 5.12
C LEU A 265 -4.30 -11.52 5.30
N SER A 266 -3.69 -11.75 6.47
CA SER A 266 -2.28 -11.43 6.69
C SER A 266 -1.35 -12.22 5.76
N LEU A 267 -1.56 -13.52 5.58
CA LEU A 267 -0.73 -14.35 4.71
C LEU A 267 -0.89 -13.93 3.24
N TRP A 268 -2.12 -13.62 2.82
CA TRP A 268 -2.39 -13.10 1.48
C TRP A 268 -1.61 -11.80 1.24
N ARG A 269 -1.63 -10.87 2.20
CA ARG A 269 -0.88 -9.62 2.10
C ARG A 269 0.62 -9.84 2.00
N ILE A 270 1.21 -10.77 2.75
CA ILE A 270 2.64 -11.10 2.64
C ILE A 270 2.96 -11.53 1.20
N LYS A 271 2.14 -12.42 0.60
CA LYS A 271 2.33 -12.87 -0.78
C LYS A 271 2.06 -11.78 -1.84
N ASN A 272 1.27 -10.75 -1.51
CA ASN A 272 0.77 -9.76 -2.46
C ASN A 272 1.27 -8.32 -2.24
N GLY A 273 2.13 -8.08 -1.25
CA GLY A 273 2.86 -6.82 -1.04
C GLY A 273 1.99 -5.57 -1.12
N ASP A 274 2.17 -4.82 -2.21
CA ASP A 274 1.58 -3.50 -2.50
C ASP A 274 0.04 -3.52 -2.66
N GLN A 275 -0.58 -4.70 -2.65
CA GLN A 275 -2.03 -4.82 -2.69
C GLN A 275 -2.65 -4.37 -1.36
N ASP A 276 -3.60 -3.44 -1.47
CA ASP A 276 -4.43 -2.94 -0.37
C ASP A 276 -5.44 -4.01 0.05
N THR A 277 -5.40 -4.44 1.31
CA THR A 277 -6.27 -5.51 1.83
C THR A 277 -7.75 -5.15 1.73
N LEU A 278 -8.12 -3.87 1.88
CA LEU A 278 -9.51 -3.42 1.76
C LEU A 278 -9.98 -3.47 0.30
N LYS A 279 -9.15 -3.01 -0.64
CA LYS A 279 -9.44 -3.14 -2.08
C LYS A 279 -9.53 -4.62 -2.50
N GLY A 280 -8.63 -5.46 -1.99
CA GLY A 280 -8.66 -6.91 -2.19
C GLY A 280 -9.95 -7.54 -1.68
N LEU A 281 -10.38 -7.21 -0.46
CA LEU A 281 -11.65 -7.68 0.11
C LEU A 281 -12.87 -7.16 -0.68
N MET A 282 -12.86 -5.91 -1.13
CA MET A 282 -13.91 -5.36 -1.98
C MET A 282 -14.00 -6.11 -3.32
N TYR A 283 -12.86 -6.46 -3.92
CA TYR A 283 -12.79 -7.32 -5.10
C TYR A 283 -13.37 -8.70 -4.79
N ALA A 284 -12.88 -9.40 -3.77
CA ALA A 284 -13.37 -10.73 -3.40
C ALA A 284 -14.88 -10.76 -3.17
N LEU A 285 -15.46 -9.76 -2.48
CA LEU A 285 -16.90 -9.66 -2.24
C LEU A 285 -17.75 -9.50 -3.50
N LYS A 286 -17.17 -9.02 -4.62
CA LYS A 286 -17.85 -8.99 -5.93
C LYS A 286 -17.88 -10.40 -6.54
N HIS A 287 -16.79 -11.15 -6.41
CA HIS A 287 -16.63 -12.49 -6.99
C HIS A 287 -17.27 -13.60 -6.16
N LEU A 288 -17.37 -13.47 -4.83
CA LEU A 288 -18.04 -14.45 -3.96
C LEU A 288 -19.54 -14.62 -4.25
N LYS A 289 -20.15 -13.67 -4.96
CA LYS A 289 -21.57 -13.75 -5.34
C LYS A 289 -21.87 -14.96 -6.23
N THR A 290 -20.90 -15.47 -6.97
CA THR A 290 -21.06 -16.62 -7.88
C THR A 290 -20.95 -17.97 -7.15
N HIS A 291 -20.47 -18.00 -5.90
CA HIS A 291 -20.09 -19.24 -5.19
C HIS A 291 -21.03 -19.64 -4.05
N HIS A 292 -22.27 -19.12 -3.99
CA HIS A 292 -23.23 -19.41 -2.90
C HIS A 292 -22.64 -19.22 -1.48
N PHE A 293 -21.74 -18.25 -1.33
CA PHE A 293 -20.98 -18.05 -0.11
C PHE A 293 -21.86 -17.59 1.07
N PRO A 294 -21.53 -17.94 2.34
CA PRO A 294 -22.34 -17.54 3.49
C PRO A 294 -22.61 -16.03 3.55
N LYS A 295 -23.90 -15.66 3.53
CA LYS A 295 -24.34 -14.25 3.54
C LYS A 295 -23.94 -13.52 4.82
N THR A 296 -23.93 -14.23 5.95
CA THR A 296 -23.52 -13.70 7.27
C THR A 296 -22.07 -13.24 7.27
N VAL A 297 -21.17 -14.05 6.68
CA VAL A 297 -19.75 -13.73 6.56
C VAL A 297 -19.54 -12.59 5.55
N THR A 298 -20.21 -12.65 4.40
CA THR A 298 -20.20 -11.58 3.39
C THR A 298 -20.65 -10.24 4.00
N HIS A 299 -21.69 -10.24 4.84
CA HIS A 299 -22.18 -9.06 5.53
C HIS A 299 -21.15 -8.52 6.55
N SER A 300 -20.54 -9.43 7.31
CA SER A 300 -19.51 -9.11 8.32
C SER A 300 -18.25 -8.49 7.70
N LEU A 301 -17.81 -9.02 6.55
CA LEU A 301 -16.72 -8.45 5.76
C LEU A 301 -17.07 -7.05 5.25
N ARG A 302 -18.29 -6.85 4.69
CA ARG A 302 -18.76 -5.51 4.27
C ARG A 302 -18.87 -4.53 5.45
N LYS A 303 -19.24 -5.00 6.64
CA LYS A 303 -19.30 -4.19 7.84
C LYS A 303 -17.90 -3.74 8.26
N THR A 304 -16.91 -4.63 8.16
CA THR A 304 -15.50 -4.34 8.44
C THR A 304 -14.93 -3.30 7.48
N ILE A 305 -15.17 -3.44 6.18
CA ILE A 305 -14.72 -2.45 5.18
C ILE A 305 -15.33 -1.09 5.46
N ARG A 306 -16.66 -1.03 5.70
CA ARG A 306 -17.35 0.23 6.04
C ARG A 306 -16.85 0.85 7.33
N PHE A 307 -16.51 0.05 8.34
CA PHE A 307 -15.93 0.52 9.59
C PHE A 307 -14.54 1.14 9.37
N LEU A 308 -13.68 0.49 8.58
CA LEU A 308 -12.33 0.97 8.29
C LEU A 308 -12.32 2.23 7.42
N HIS A 309 -13.38 2.45 6.63
CA HIS A 309 -13.63 3.68 5.88
C HIS A 309 -14.47 4.72 6.66
N SER A 310 -14.84 4.44 7.92
CA SER A 310 -15.74 5.32 8.66
C SER A 310 -15.07 6.63 9.09
N PHE A 311 -15.89 7.63 9.37
CA PHE A 311 -15.42 8.92 9.88
C PHE A 311 -14.66 8.81 11.22
N THR A 312 -15.00 7.83 12.05
CA THR A 312 -14.27 7.54 13.30
C THR A 312 -12.82 7.15 13.02
N MET A 313 -12.64 6.28 12.02
CA MET A 313 -11.30 5.88 11.57
C MET A 313 -10.58 7.04 10.88
N TYR A 314 -11.31 7.85 10.11
CA TYR A 314 -10.75 9.08 9.54
C TYR A 314 -10.22 10.06 10.59
N ARG A 315 -10.92 10.26 11.71
CA ARG A 315 -10.42 11.08 12.83
C ARG A 315 -9.13 10.52 13.43
N LEU A 316 -9.02 9.20 13.51
CA LEU A 316 -7.77 8.54 13.87
C LEU A 316 -6.64 8.89 12.91
N TYR A 317 -6.90 8.80 11.61
CA TYR A 317 -5.93 9.12 10.54
C TYR A 317 -5.52 10.59 10.55
N GLN A 318 -6.48 11.50 10.76
CA GLN A 318 -6.22 12.94 10.87
C GLN A 318 -5.36 13.27 12.07
N LYS A 319 -5.56 12.61 13.22
CA LYS A 319 -4.76 12.83 14.42
C LYS A 319 -3.28 12.53 14.15
N LEU A 320 -2.99 11.44 13.45
CA LEU A 320 -1.64 11.13 12.98
C LEU A 320 -1.07 12.25 12.10
N PHE A 321 -1.79 12.66 11.06
CA PHE A 321 -1.27 13.64 10.10
C PHE A 321 -1.10 15.05 10.69
N LEU A 322 -2.09 15.50 11.47
CA LEU A 322 -2.11 16.84 12.08
C LEU A 322 -1.16 16.96 13.28
N GLU A 323 -1.07 15.92 14.12
CA GLU A 323 -0.17 15.95 15.29
C GLU A 323 1.28 15.61 14.92
N MET A 324 1.55 14.83 13.84
CA MET A 324 2.91 14.53 13.40
C MET A 324 3.53 15.62 12.52
N ILE A 325 2.80 16.18 11.55
CA ILE A 325 3.40 17.02 10.49
C ILE A 325 3.27 18.54 10.81
N GLY A 326 2.38 18.91 11.73
CA GLY A 326 2.16 20.29 12.14
C GLY A 326 1.69 21.21 11.00
N ASN A 327 1.46 22.49 11.31
CA ASN A 327 0.93 23.52 10.40
C ASN A 327 1.86 23.87 9.20
N GLN A 328 2.94 23.13 8.97
CA GLN A 328 3.99 23.43 7.97
C GLN A 328 3.69 22.86 6.58
N VAL A 329 2.67 22.01 6.42
CA VAL A 329 2.22 21.55 5.10
C VAL A 329 0.90 22.21 4.76
N GLN A 330 0.95 23.25 3.91
CA GLN A 330 -0.24 23.86 3.33
C GLN A 330 -1.14 22.78 2.71
N SER A 331 -2.34 22.65 3.27
CA SER A 331 -3.46 21.81 2.84
C SER A 331 -3.16 20.83 1.69
N VAL A 332 -2.58 19.68 2.02
CA VAL A 332 -2.75 18.51 1.15
C VAL A 332 -4.25 18.24 1.15
N LYS A 333 -4.92 18.51 0.03
CA LYS A 333 -6.31 18.07 -0.18
C LYS A 333 -6.30 16.55 -0.18
N ILE A 334 -6.49 15.97 1.01
CA ILE A 334 -6.79 14.56 1.19
C ILE A 334 -8.10 14.33 0.45
N SER A 335 -8.05 13.55 -0.63
CA SER A 335 -9.24 13.23 -1.41
C SER A 335 -10.18 12.41 -0.54
N CYS A 336 -11.33 12.96 -0.18
CA CYS A 336 -12.45 12.19 0.34
C CYS A 336 -12.85 11.16 -0.72
N LEU A 337 -12.89 9.89 -0.34
CA LEU A 337 -13.56 8.81 -1.08
C LEU A 337 -14.93 8.56 -0.46
#